data_AF-D9J003-F1
#
_entry.id   AF-D9J003-F1
#
_cell.length_a   1.000
_cell.length_b   1.000
_cell.length_c   1.000
_cell.angle_alpha   90.00
_cell.angle_beta   90.00
_cell.angle_gamma   90.00
#
_symmetry.space_group_name_H-M   'P 1'
#
loop_
_entity.id
_entity.type
_entity.pdbx_description
1 polymer ?
#
loop_
_entity_poly.entity_id
_entity_poly.type
_entity_poly.pdbx_seq_one_letter_code
_entity_poly.pdbx_strand_id
1 'polypeptide(L)'
;MINKAFAKLVVEIDYHANKWEAKTMEECLNYSLDLLDLLNYFSSALSHLGLARLSLSHALSLVKSSPSSAMERLKMIEFKSLRKEFKDQENKEDEKKRSSSDKEWVILQALLELRSTGFWVCSIVLAGLCGDDRAYLKMRRAVGALSNPALINLDSIICGVVMEKGCVLKEVRELKDAADCLAAAIASKNGSDAAEEMQRKLQEFEKLLDGISKEVNCLFFELLAGRKELLNGIRIQKP
;
A
#
# COMPACT_ATOMS: atom_id res chain seq x y z
N MET A 1 -10.14 7.79 -4.22
CA MET A 1 -10.91 8.14 -3.01
C MET A 1 -11.23 9.63 -3.06
N ILE A 2 -12.38 10.03 -3.62
CA ILE A 2 -12.95 11.31 -3.20
C ILE A 2 -13.55 10.99 -1.84
N ASN A 3 -12.76 11.23 -0.79
CA ASN A 3 -13.16 10.99 0.60
C ASN A 3 -14.57 11.58 0.80
N LYS A 4 -15.47 10.90 1.53
CA LYS A 4 -16.80 11.45 1.87
C LYS A 4 -16.69 12.87 2.43
N ALA A 5 -15.62 13.18 3.17
CA ALA A 5 -15.32 14.51 3.65
C ALA A 5 -15.01 15.51 2.53
N PHE A 6 -14.26 15.11 1.50
CA PHE A 6 -14.00 15.95 0.33
C PHE A 6 -15.24 16.13 -0.54
N ALA A 7 -16.03 15.06 -0.76
CA ALA A 7 -17.32 15.17 -1.43
C ALA A 7 -18.25 16.14 -0.70
N LYS A 8 -18.29 16.05 0.63
CA LYS A 8 -19.06 16.95 1.49
C LYS A 8 -18.55 18.39 1.38
N LEU A 9 -17.23 18.61 1.42
CA LEU A 9 -16.63 19.93 1.24
C LEU A 9 -17.06 20.56 -0.09
N VAL A 10 -16.95 19.83 -1.20
CA VAL A 10 -17.34 20.28 -2.55
C VAL A 10 -18.80 20.75 -2.59
N VAL A 11 -19.69 20.04 -1.90
CA VAL A 11 -21.12 20.38 -1.79
C VAL A 11 -21.30 21.61 -0.89
N GLU A 12 -20.64 21.67 0.27
CA GLU A 12 -20.77 22.76 1.24
C GLU A 12 -20.29 24.11 0.69
N ILE A 13 -19.23 24.11 -0.14
CA ILE A 13 -18.75 25.33 -0.79
C ILE A 13 -19.49 25.67 -2.09
N ASP A 14 -20.48 24.88 -2.51
CA ASP A 14 -21.20 25.00 -3.79
C ASP A 14 -20.25 25.20 -4.98
N TYR A 15 -19.29 24.28 -5.11
CA TYR A 15 -18.28 24.32 -6.16
C TYR A 15 -18.07 22.95 -6.79
N HIS A 16 -19.14 22.48 -7.43
CA HIS A 16 -19.19 21.19 -8.11
C HIS A 16 -18.14 21.06 -9.22
N ALA A 17 -17.81 19.82 -9.58
CA ALA A 17 -16.78 19.51 -10.58
C ALA A 17 -17.02 20.16 -11.95
N ASN A 18 -18.28 20.46 -12.30
CA ASN A 18 -18.64 21.17 -13.52
C ASN A 18 -18.29 22.69 -13.50
N LYS A 19 -17.80 23.21 -12.38
CA LYS A 19 -17.33 24.59 -12.22
C LYS A 19 -15.81 24.67 -12.12
N TRP A 20 -15.10 23.54 -11.97
CA TRP A 20 -13.66 23.52 -11.75
C TRP A 20 -12.89 24.02 -12.97
N GLU A 21 -11.74 24.66 -12.74
CA GLU A 21 -10.87 25.02 -13.85
C GLU A 21 -10.14 23.77 -14.37
N ALA A 22 -9.69 23.82 -15.63
CA ALA A 22 -8.98 22.71 -16.26
C ALA A 22 -7.76 22.24 -15.44
N LYS A 23 -7.06 23.18 -14.78
CA LYS A 23 -5.90 22.87 -13.93
C LYS A 23 -6.27 22.01 -12.72
N THR A 24 -7.37 22.31 -12.03
CA THR A 24 -7.81 21.52 -10.86
C THR A 24 -8.34 20.16 -11.26
N MET A 25 -9.02 20.07 -12.41
CA MET A 25 -9.40 18.77 -12.97
C MET A 25 -8.17 17.93 -13.31
N GLU A 26 -7.17 18.52 -13.94
CA GLU A 26 -5.89 17.86 -14.24
C GLU A 26 -5.20 17.36 -12.97
N GLU A 27 -5.10 18.19 -11.93
CA GLU A 27 -4.53 17.79 -10.63
C GLU A 27 -5.30 16.63 -9.98
N CYS A 28 -6.64 16.66 -10.02
CA CYS A 28 -7.46 15.58 -9.49
C CYS A 28 -7.28 14.27 -10.29
N LEU A 29 -7.19 14.37 -11.62
CA LEU A 29 -6.90 13.23 -12.49
C LEU A 29 -5.49 12.68 -12.26
N ASN A 30 -4.50 13.54 -12.05
CA ASN A 30 -3.13 13.14 -11.72
C ASN A 30 -3.08 12.44 -10.37
N TYR A 31 -3.71 13.01 -9.34
CA TYR A 31 -3.82 12.37 -8.02
C TYR A 31 -4.46 10.98 -8.10
N SER A 32 -5.56 10.85 -8.85
CA SER A 32 -6.21 9.54 -9.00
C SER A 32 -5.36 8.53 -9.79
N LEU A 33 -4.51 8.99 -10.71
CA LEU A 33 -3.56 8.15 -11.42
C LEU A 33 -2.44 7.68 -10.48
N ASP A 34 -1.88 8.59 -9.69
CA ASP A 34 -0.84 8.28 -8.70
C ASP A 34 -1.35 7.23 -7.69
N LEU A 35 -2.62 7.33 -7.27
CA LEU A 35 -3.27 6.32 -6.42
C LEU A 35 -3.45 4.96 -7.12
N LEU A 36 -3.78 4.93 -8.42
CA LEU A 36 -3.90 3.66 -9.16
C LEU A 36 -2.55 2.94 -9.22
N ASP A 37 -1.47 3.68 -9.47
CA ASP A 37 -0.11 3.13 -9.45
C ASP A 37 0.23 2.55 -8.08
N LEU A 38 -0.17 3.23 -7.00
CA LEU A 38 0.00 2.75 -5.63
C LEU A 38 -0.77 1.46 -5.33
N LEU A 39 -2.03 1.36 -5.78
CA LEU A 39 -2.82 0.14 -5.64
C LEU A 39 -2.24 -1.03 -6.46
N ASN A 40 -1.61 -0.74 -7.60
CA ASN A 40 -0.84 -1.73 -8.36
C ASN A 40 0.38 -2.21 -7.58
N TYR A 41 1.07 -1.32 -6.85
CA TYR A 41 2.17 -1.72 -5.96
C TYR A 41 1.69 -2.65 -4.84
N PHE A 42 0.57 -2.34 -4.19
CA PHE A 42 -0.01 -3.23 -3.19
C PHE A 42 -0.35 -4.60 -3.77
N SER A 43 -0.98 -4.64 -4.94
CA SER A 43 -1.33 -5.90 -5.62
C SER A 43 -0.09 -6.73 -5.95
N SER A 44 0.98 -6.08 -6.40
CA SER A 44 2.26 -6.73 -6.66
C SER A 44 2.88 -7.30 -5.37
N ALA A 45 2.95 -6.50 -4.31
CA ALA A 45 3.48 -6.94 -3.01
C ALA A 45 2.69 -8.14 -2.45
N LEU A 46 1.35 -8.08 -2.49
CA LEU A 46 0.49 -9.19 -2.08
C LEU A 46 0.70 -10.43 -2.94
N SER A 47 0.89 -10.28 -4.26
CA SER A 47 1.18 -11.41 -5.15
C SER A 47 2.50 -12.09 -4.80
N HIS A 48 3.53 -11.31 -4.45
CA HIS A 48 4.80 -11.85 -3.98
C HIS A 48 4.67 -12.62 -2.66
N LEU A 49 3.92 -12.09 -1.70
CA LEU A 49 3.62 -12.79 -0.44
C LEU A 49 2.79 -14.06 -0.68
N GLY A 50 1.83 -14.00 -1.59
CA GLY A 50 1.04 -15.16 -2.02
C GLY A 50 1.90 -16.26 -2.64
N LEU A 51 2.88 -15.90 -3.47
CA LEU A 51 3.83 -16.84 -4.04
C LEU A 51 4.71 -17.49 -2.96
N ALA A 52 5.21 -16.71 -2.00
CA ALA A 52 5.97 -17.24 -0.87
C ALA A 52 5.15 -18.25 -0.05
N ARG A 53 3.89 -17.92 0.24
CA ARG A 53 2.94 -18.82 0.93
C ARG A 53 2.70 -20.12 0.15
N LEU A 54 2.49 -20.03 -1.16
CA LEU A 54 2.30 -21.22 -2.01
C LEU A 54 3.55 -22.10 -2.00
N SER A 55 4.74 -21.50 -2.06
CA SER A 55 6.02 -22.23 -1.95
C SER A 55 6.13 -22.97 -0.61
N LEU A 56 5.77 -22.31 0.50
CA LEU A 56 5.75 -22.92 1.84
C LEU A 56 4.74 -24.06 1.96
N SER A 57 3.53 -23.87 1.43
CA SER A 57 2.48 -24.88 1.42
C SER A 57 2.92 -26.12 0.65
N HIS A 58 3.60 -25.92 -0.48
CA HIS A 58 4.18 -27.01 -1.25
C HIS A 58 5.33 -27.70 -0.50
N ALA A 59 6.25 -26.94 0.13
CA ALA A 59 7.31 -27.51 0.95
C ALA A 59 6.75 -28.39 2.08
N LEU A 60 5.69 -27.93 2.74
CA LEU A 60 4.99 -28.69 3.77
C LEU A 60 4.40 -30.01 3.24
N SER A 61 3.84 -30.02 2.03
CA SER A 61 3.31 -31.24 1.40
C SER A 61 4.40 -32.29 1.10
N LEU A 62 5.64 -31.84 0.90
CA LEU A 62 6.79 -32.70 0.60
C LEU A 62 7.46 -33.29 1.84
N VAL A 63 7.10 -32.84 3.04
CA VAL A 63 7.74 -33.29 4.30
C VAL A 63 7.72 -34.81 4.46
N LYS A 64 6.63 -35.47 4.04
CA LYS A 64 6.48 -36.93 4.15
C LYS A 64 7.03 -37.69 2.94
N SER A 65 6.93 -37.13 1.74
CA SER A 65 7.26 -37.81 0.48
C SER A 65 8.68 -37.57 -0.01
N SER A 66 9.23 -36.36 0.21
CA SER A 66 10.59 -35.97 -0.15
C SER A 66 11.16 -34.92 0.84
N PRO A 67 11.65 -35.35 2.01
CA PRO A 67 12.13 -34.45 3.06
C PRO A 67 13.30 -33.56 2.63
N SER A 68 14.21 -34.06 1.79
CA SER A 68 15.33 -33.28 1.25
C SER A 68 14.86 -32.13 0.38
N SER A 69 13.90 -32.37 -0.52
CA SER A 69 13.29 -31.34 -1.37
C SER A 69 12.47 -30.32 -0.56
N ALA A 70 11.79 -30.77 0.50
CA ALA A 70 11.10 -29.87 1.43
C ALA A 70 12.09 -28.89 2.07
N MET A 71 13.24 -29.39 2.54
CA MET A 71 14.27 -28.60 3.22
C MET A 71 14.92 -27.56 2.31
N GLU A 72 15.14 -27.88 1.03
CA GLU A 72 15.65 -26.93 0.04
C GLU A 72 14.68 -25.76 -0.19
N ARG A 73 13.38 -26.06 -0.28
CA ARG A 73 12.34 -25.05 -0.53
C ARG A 73 12.07 -24.13 0.66
N LEU A 74 12.19 -24.65 1.89
CA LEU A 74 12.08 -23.83 3.11
C LEU A 74 13.19 -22.78 3.18
N LYS A 75 14.40 -23.10 2.72
CA LYS A 75 15.56 -22.17 2.71
C LYS A 75 15.47 -21.06 1.65
N MET A 76 14.70 -21.25 0.58
CA MET A 76 14.67 -20.34 -0.58
C MET A 76 13.80 -19.10 -0.37
N ILE A 77 13.06 -19.01 0.74
CA ILE A 77 12.07 -17.95 0.95
C ILE A 77 12.75 -16.70 1.49
N GLU A 78 13.30 -15.92 0.56
CA GLU A 78 13.59 -14.52 0.77
C GLU A 78 12.36 -13.70 0.42
N PHE A 79 11.79 -13.02 1.42
CA PHE A 79 10.80 -11.97 1.20
C PHE A 79 11.50 -10.82 0.46
N LYS A 80 11.48 -10.87 -0.88
CA LYS A 80 12.19 -9.92 -1.73
C LYS A 80 11.61 -8.52 -1.56
N SER A 81 12.49 -7.58 -1.28
CA SER A 81 12.24 -6.14 -1.27
C SER A 81 11.84 -5.67 -2.69
N LEU A 82 10.80 -4.84 -2.76
CA LEU A 82 10.26 -4.28 -4.00
C LEU A 82 11.24 -3.24 -4.57
N ARG A 83 11.97 -3.61 -5.62
CA ARG A 83 13.07 -2.82 -6.21
C ARG A 83 12.61 -1.83 -7.28
N LYS A 84 11.53 -1.05 -7.05
CA LYS A 84 11.09 -0.02 -8.01
C LYS A 84 11.21 1.39 -7.42
N GLU A 85 11.68 2.31 -8.23
CA GLU A 85 11.90 3.71 -7.87
C GLU A 85 10.58 4.48 -7.94
N PHE A 86 10.16 5.04 -6.80
CA PHE A 86 9.14 6.09 -6.79
C PHE A 86 9.76 7.33 -7.43
N LYS A 87 9.08 7.91 -8.41
CA LYS A 87 9.50 9.19 -8.98
C LYS A 87 9.31 10.26 -7.92
N ASP A 88 10.34 11.07 -7.67
CA ASP A 88 10.21 12.28 -6.86
C ASP A 88 9.21 13.20 -7.57
N GLN A 89 8.05 13.42 -6.93
CA GLN A 89 7.23 14.59 -7.22
C GLN A 89 7.93 15.78 -6.55
N GLU A 90 8.96 16.33 -7.20
CA GLU A 90 9.33 17.71 -6.94
C GLU A 90 8.10 18.55 -7.27
N ASN A 91 7.39 18.99 -6.23
CA ASN A 91 6.46 20.10 -6.34
C ASN A 91 7.27 21.31 -6.78
N LYS A 92 7.43 21.49 -8.10
CA LYS A 92 7.73 22.79 -8.67
C LYS A 92 6.46 23.60 -8.48
N GLU A 93 6.41 24.31 -7.36
CA GLU A 93 5.57 25.49 -7.23
C GLU A 93 6.01 26.48 -8.32
N ASP A 94 5.51 26.29 -9.54
CA ASP A 94 5.42 27.39 -10.47
C ASP A 94 4.35 28.33 -9.91
N GLU A 95 4.82 29.28 -9.08
CA GLU A 95 4.12 30.52 -8.72
C GLU A 95 3.85 31.34 -10.00
N LYS A 96 2.94 30.86 -10.84
CA LYS A 96 2.11 31.74 -11.65
C LYS A 96 0.76 31.82 -10.96
N LYS A 97 0.65 32.82 -10.07
CA LYS A 97 -0.62 33.35 -9.57
C LYS A 97 -1.49 33.78 -10.75
N ARG A 98 -2.18 32.83 -11.37
CA ARG A 98 -3.45 33.12 -12.03
C ARG A 98 -4.48 33.27 -10.93
N SER A 99 -5.30 34.29 -11.08
CA SER A 99 -6.47 34.61 -10.27
C SER A 99 -7.44 33.42 -10.28
N SER A 100 -7.18 32.43 -9.41
CA SER A 100 -8.12 31.36 -9.10
C SER A 100 -9.17 31.92 -8.15
N SER A 101 -10.41 31.45 -8.25
CA SER A 101 -11.44 31.81 -7.28
C SER A 101 -11.08 31.28 -5.89
N ASP A 102 -11.51 31.95 -4.81
CA ASP A 102 -11.27 31.47 -3.43
C ASP A 102 -11.73 30.01 -3.23
N LYS A 103 -12.81 29.60 -3.93
CA LYS A 103 -13.35 28.24 -3.90
C LYS A 103 -12.44 27.23 -4.60
N GLU A 104 -11.86 27.60 -5.74
CA GLU A 104 -10.87 26.78 -6.47
C GLU A 104 -9.64 26.52 -5.58
N TRP A 105 -9.16 27.55 -4.90
CA TRP A 105 -8.04 27.43 -3.98
C TRP A 105 -8.33 26.47 -2.82
N VAL A 106 -9.55 26.53 -2.25
CA VAL A 106 -9.98 25.59 -1.20
C VAL A 106 -9.98 24.13 -1.71
N ILE A 107 -10.44 23.89 -2.94
CA ILE A 107 -10.41 22.54 -3.54
C ILE A 107 -8.97 22.06 -3.73
N LEU A 108 -8.09 22.89 -4.26
CA LEU A 108 -6.67 22.55 -4.46
C LEU A 108 -5.98 22.22 -3.12
N GLN A 109 -6.22 23.01 -2.07
CA GLN A 109 -5.70 22.72 -0.74
C GLN A 109 -6.23 21.40 -0.18
N ALA A 110 -7.53 21.14 -0.33
CA ALA A 110 -8.12 19.88 0.12
C ALA A 110 -7.57 18.67 -0.66
N LEU A 111 -7.29 18.81 -1.96
CA LEU A 111 -6.63 17.77 -2.76
C LEU A 111 -5.18 17.53 -2.30
N LEU A 112 -4.44 18.59 -1.99
CA LEU A 112 -3.10 18.47 -1.43
C LEU A 112 -3.13 17.70 -0.11
N GLU A 113 -4.00 18.06 0.83
CA GLU A 113 -4.12 17.35 2.11
C GLU A 113 -4.50 15.87 1.96
N LEU A 114 -5.41 15.56 1.02
CA LEU A 114 -5.76 14.18 0.67
C LEU A 114 -4.60 13.41 0.08
N ARG A 115 -3.80 14.05 -0.78
CA ARG A 115 -2.59 13.48 -1.36
C ARG A 115 -1.57 13.21 -0.26
N SER A 116 -1.24 14.21 0.54
CA SER A 116 -0.26 14.12 1.62
C SER A 116 -0.61 13.00 2.61
N THR A 117 -1.83 13.03 3.15
CA THR A 117 -2.25 12.07 4.17
C THR A 117 -2.43 10.66 3.59
N GLY A 118 -3.05 10.55 2.41
CA GLY A 118 -3.31 9.26 1.77
C GLY A 118 -2.03 8.53 1.40
N PHE A 119 -1.07 9.24 0.79
CA PHE A 119 0.21 8.65 0.40
C PHE A 119 1.06 8.30 1.63
N TRP A 120 1.02 9.11 2.69
CA TRP A 120 1.69 8.80 3.94
C TRP A 120 1.19 7.49 4.56
N VAL A 121 -0.13 7.31 4.73
CA VAL A 121 -0.69 6.04 5.25
C VAL A 121 -0.28 4.86 4.38
N CYS A 122 -0.40 5.01 3.06
CA CYS A 122 -0.07 3.93 2.14
C CYS A 122 1.41 3.55 2.16
N SER A 123 2.32 4.51 2.40
CA SER A 123 3.75 4.24 2.53
C SER A 123 4.07 3.30 3.68
N ILE A 124 3.35 3.44 4.81
CA ILE A 124 3.50 2.61 6.00
C ILE A 124 3.04 1.18 5.69
N VAL A 125 1.85 1.04 5.09
CA VAL A 125 1.29 -0.26 4.71
C VAL A 125 2.21 -0.97 3.70
N LEU A 126 2.72 -0.23 2.72
CA LEU A 126 3.56 -0.80 1.67
C LEU A 126 4.91 -1.26 2.23
N ALA A 127 5.53 -0.48 3.12
CA ALA A 127 6.75 -0.89 3.80
C ALA A 127 6.55 -2.17 4.60
N GLY A 128 5.40 -2.28 5.30
CA GLY A 128 4.95 -3.51 5.94
C GLY A 128 4.96 -4.72 5.00
N LEU A 129 4.23 -4.60 3.89
CA LEU A 129 4.08 -5.68 2.91
C LEU A 129 5.38 -6.04 2.19
N CYS A 130 6.28 -5.08 2.00
CA CYS A 130 7.55 -5.27 1.31
C CYS A 130 8.68 -5.71 2.24
N GLY A 131 8.55 -5.50 3.56
CA GLY A 131 9.65 -5.62 4.51
C GLY A 131 10.85 -4.73 4.18
N ASP A 132 10.65 -3.61 3.46
CA ASP A 132 11.70 -2.67 3.04
C ASP A 132 11.43 -1.26 3.58
N ASP A 133 12.30 -0.81 4.50
CA ASP A 133 12.26 0.52 5.10
C ASP A 133 12.55 1.63 4.08
N ARG A 134 13.28 1.32 3.00
CA ARG A 134 13.52 2.28 1.92
C ARG A 134 12.25 2.60 1.15
N ALA A 135 11.30 1.68 1.06
CA ALA A 135 10.00 1.95 0.43
C ALA A 135 9.24 3.03 1.21
N TYR A 136 9.25 2.93 2.55
CA TYR A 136 8.72 3.97 3.45
C TYR A 136 9.45 5.30 3.24
N LEU A 137 10.78 5.32 3.33
CA LEU A 137 11.57 6.56 3.27
C LEU A 137 11.45 7.29 1.92
N LYS A 138 11.46 6.56 0.80
CA LYS A 138 11.32 7.15 -0.53
C LYS A 138 9.96 7.79 -0.71
N MET A 139 8.91 7.05 -0.33
CA MET A 139 7.55 7.53 -0.49
C MET A 139 7.29 8.71 0.46
N ARG A 140 7.79 8.66 1.70
CA ARG A 140 7.77 9.78 2.66
C ARG A 140 8.40 11.06 2.09
N ARG A 141 9.50 10.97 1.34
CA ARG A 141 10.08 12.14 0.65
C ARG A 141 9.20 12.64 -0.49
N ALA A 142 8.63 11.73 -1.26
CA ALA A 142 7.78 12.07 -2.41
C ALA A 142 6.43 12.70 -2.02
N VAL A 143 5.91 12.39 -0.83
CA VAL A 143 4.64 12.95 -0.31
C VAL A 143 4.74 14.46 0.01
N GLY A 144 5.95 14.99 0.19
CA GLY A 144 6.17 16.34 0.70
C GLY A 144 5.94 16.44 2.22
N ALA A 145 5.93 17.66 2.76
CA ALA A 145 5.74 17.88 4.19
C ALA A 145 4.25 17.69 4.56
N LEU A 146 3.99 16.87 5.59
CA LEU A 146 2.68 16.82 6.23
C LEU A 146 2.38 18.17 6.88
N SER A 147 1.19 18.71 6.65
CA SER A 147 0.76 20.00 7.19
C SER A 147 0.20 19.88 8.62
N ASN A 148 -0.32 18.70 8.98
CA ASN A 148 -0.98 18.47 10.26
C ASN A 148 0.03 18.14 11.38
N PRO A 149 0.13 18.95 12.45
CA PRO A 149 1.08 18.72 13.55
C PRO A 149 0.97 17.35 14.22
N ALA A 150 -0.24 16.81 14.35
CA ALA A 150 -0.46 15.49 14.93
C ALA A 150 0.09 14.38 14.02
N LEU A 151 -0.07 14.53 12.71
CA LEU A 151 0.50 13.59 11.74
C LEU A 151 2.03 13.68 11.69
N ILE A 152 2.60 14.89 11.78
CA ILE A 152 4.07 15.07 11.86
C ILE A 152 4.65 14.35 13.07
N ASN A 153 4.02 14.50 14.25
CA ASN A 153 4.49 13.82 15.46
C ASN A 153 4.36 12.30 15.33
N LEU A 154 3.23 11.82 14.81
CA LEU A 154 3.00 10.40 14.58
C LEU A 154 3.99 9.82 13.56
N ASP A 155 4.26 10.53 12.48
CA ASP A 155 5.24 10.17 11.46
C ASP A 155 6.66 10.05 12.03
N SER A 156 7.05 10.94 12.95
CA SER A 156 8.33 10.85 13.66
C SER A 156 8.43 9.57 14.49
N ILE A 157 7.38 9.23 15.24
CA ILE A 157 7.30 8.00 16.04
C ILE A 157 7.38 6.77 15.14
N ILE A 158 6.59 6.73 14.07
CA ILE A 158 6.55 5.61 13.13
C ILE A 158 7.90 5.46 12.43
N CYS A 159 8.53 6.56 12.02
CA CYS A 159 9.86 6.53 11.44
C CYS A 159 10.88 5.91 12.42
N GLY A 160 10.84 6.29 13.71
CA GLY A 160 11.69 5.67 14.73
C GLY A 160 11.47 4.16 14.80
N VAL A 161 10.22 3.70 14.85
CA VAL A 161 9.88 2.28 14.90
C VAL A 161 10.36 1.53 13.65
N VAL A 162 10.11 2.06 12.45
CA VAL A 162 10.50 1.45 11.18
C VAL A 162 12.03 1.33 11.07
N MET A 163 12.76 2.35 11.48
CA MET A 163 14.22 2.37 11.41
C MET A 163 14.88 1.47 12.47
N GLU A 164 14.32 1.39 13.67
CA GLU A 164 14.89 0.60 14.77
C GLU A 164 14.52 -0.89 14.70
N LYS A 165 13.24 -1.20 14.44
CA LYS A 165 12.69 -2.56 14.53
C LYS A 165 12.51 -3.22 13.16
N GLY A 166 12.71 -2.47 12.08
CA GLY A 166 12.35 -2.86 10.73
C GLY A 166 10.85 -2.77 10.49
N CYS A 167 10.44 -3.11 9.26
CA CYS A 167 9.04 -3.05 8.81
C CYS A 167 8.47 -4.42 8.42
N VAL A 168 9.08 -5.52 8.85
CA VAL A 168 8.55 -6.86 8.53
C VAL A 168 7.30 -7.16 9.36
N LEU A 169 6.22 -7.57 8.71
CA LEU A 169 4.99 -7.99 9.37
C LEU A 169 5.24 -9.11 10.39
N LYS A 170 4.50 -9.08 11.49
CA LYS A 170 4.60 -10.08 12.55
C LYS A 170 4.34 -11.49 12.01
N GLU A 171 3.32 -11.64 11.17
CA GLU A 171 2.90 -12.90 10.58
C GLU A 171 3.95 -13.47 9.63
N VAL A 172 4.69 -12.60 8.94
CA VAL A 172 5.85 -13.00 8.11
C VAL A 172 6.98 -13.54 8.97
N ARG A 173 7.24 -12.91 10.12
CA ARG A 173 8.24 -13.40 11.09
C ARG A 173 7.83 -14.74 11.69
N GLU A 174 6.58 -14.86 12.14
CA GLU A 174 6.05 -16.11 12.70
C GLU A 174 6.07 -17.26 11.67
N LEU A 175 5.78 -16.97 10.39
CA LEU A 175 5.91 -17.96 9.31
C LEU A 175 7.35 -18.41 9.09
N LYS A 176 8.31 -17.48 9.15
CA LYS A 176 9.72 -17.80 9.02
C LYS A 176 10.18 -18.68 10.19
N ASP A 177 9.82 -18.32 11.43
CA ASP A 177 10.18 -19.07 12.62
C ASP A 177 9.58 -20.49 12.56
N ALA A 178 8.32 -20.63 12.12
CA ALA A 178 7.68 -21.93 11.91
C ALA A 178 8.36 -22.75 10.80
N ALA A 179 8.81 -22.12 9.72
CA ALA A 179 9.55 -22.78 8.65
C ALA A 179 10.92 -23.28 9.13
N ASP A 180 11.62 -22.51 9.96
CA ASP A 180 12.90 -22.90 10.56
C ASP A 180 12.72 -24.06 11.55
N CYS A 181 11.67 -24.02 12.39
CA CYS A 181 11.30 -25.13 13.27
C CYS A 181 10.99 -26.41 12.48
N LEU A 182 10.23 -26.29 11.38
CA LEU A 182 9.91 -27.42 10.52
C LEU A 182 11.18 -28.00 9.87
N ALA A 183 12.10 -27.16 9.41
CA ALA A 183 13.38 -27.61 8.87
C ALA A 183 14.22 -28.40 9.90
N ALA A 184 14.27 -27.93 11.15
CA ALA A 184 14.94 -28.64 12.24
C ALA A 184 14.24 -29.97 12.59
N ALA A 185 12.91 -30.01 12.56
CA ALA A 185 12.12 -31.20 12.82
C ALA A 185 12.31 -32.28 11.73
N ILE A 186 12.43 -31.86 10.46
CA ILE A 186 12.79 -32.75 9.34
C ILE A 186 14.17 -33.38 9.57
N ALA A 187 15.16 -32.59 9.99
CA ALA A 187 16.51 -33.08 10.24
C ALA A 187 16.58 -34.08 11.42
N SER A 188 15.73 -33.89 12.43
CA SER A 188 15.65 -34.75 13.64
C SER A 188 14.65 -35.91 13.53
N LYS A 189 13.93 -36.05 12.41
CA LYS A 189 12.90 -37.07 12.15
C LYS A 189 11.68 -37.04 13.10
N ASN A 190 11.45 -35.93 13.81
CA ASN A 190 10.32 -35.73 14.73
C ASN A 190 9.39 -34.60 14.24
N GLY A 191 8.74 -34.81 13.08
CA GLY A 191 8.15 -33.74 12.28
C GLY A 191 6.66 -33.41 12.45
N SER A 192 5.88 -34.14 13.26
CA SER A 192 4.41 -34.01 13.25
C SER A 192 3.92 -32.66 13.77
N ASP A 193 4.34 -32.28 14.98
CA ASP A 193 3.84 -31.06 15.65
C ASP A 193 4.29 -29.78 14.93
N ALA A 194 5.52 -29.76 14.40
CA ALA A 194 6.04 -28.64 13.63
C ALA A 194 5.32 -28.45 12.28
N ALA A 195 4.88 -29.55 11.65
CA ALA A 195 4.11 -29.50 10.41
C ALA A 195 2.69 -28.96 10.65
N GLU A 196 2.04 -29.36 11.74
CA GLU A 196 0.73 -28.85 12.13
C GLU A 196 0.78 -27.36 12.46
N GLU A 197 1.79 -26.91 13.21
CA GLU A 197 2.00 -25.50 13.52
C GLU A 197 2.25 -24.68 12.26
N MET A 198 3.11 -25.18 11.35
CA MET A 198 3.34 -24.53 10.05
C MET A 198 2.05 -24.40 9.24
N GLN A 199 1.21 -25.44 9.23
CA GLN A 199 -0.07 -25.41 8.54
C GLN A 199 -1.01 -24.35 9.13
N ARG A 200 -1.08 -24.25 10.46
CA ARG A 200 -1.87 -23.24 11.16
C ARG A 200 -1.41 -21.82 10.80
N LYS A 201 -0.10 -21.57 10.83
CA LYS A 201 0.49 -20.28 10.45
C LYS A 201 0.25 -19.91 9.00
N LEU A 202 0.29 -20.87 8.08
CA LEU A 202 -0.05 -20.64 6.67
C LEU A 202 -1.51 -20.22 6.49
N GLN A 203 -2.44 -20.82 7.24
CA GLN A 203 -3.86 -20.45 7.18
C GLN A 203 -4.13 -19.07 7.79
N GLU A 204 -3.47 -18.73 8.90
CA GLU A 204 -3.55 -17.39 9.50
C GLU A 204 -3.06 -16.32 8.53
N PHE A 205 -1.92 -16.58 7.88
CA PHE A 205 -1.35 -15.66 6.90
C PHE A 205 -2.21 -15.54 5.63
N GLU A 206 -2.81 -16.63 5.16
CA GLU A 206 -3.75 -16.60 4.02
C GLU A 206 -4.95 -15.69 4.32
N LYS A 207 -5.56 -15.82 5.50
CA LYS A 207 -6.67 -14.96 5.92
C LYS A 207 -6.28 -13.49 5.97
N LEU A 208 -5.06 -13.19 6.43
CA LEU A 208 -4.53 -11.83 6.43
C LEU A 208 -4.39 -11.29 5.00
N LEU A 209 -3.75 -12.05 4.10
CA LEU A 209 -3.56 -11.64 2.70
C LEU A 209 -4.90 -11.44 1.97
N ASP A 210 -5.87 -12.33 2.19
CA ASP A 210 -7.22 -12.21 1.63
C ASP A 210 -7.93 -10.96 2.14
N GLY A 211 -7.79 -10.64 3.42
CA GLY A 211 -8.33 -9.42 4.02
C GLY A 211 -7.77 -8.17 3.35
N ILE A 212 -6.44 -8.07 3.24
CA ILE A 212 -5.77 -6.93 2.62
C ILE A 212 -6.10 -6.86 1.12
N SER A 213 -6.14 -8.00 0.41
CA SER A 213 -6.50 -8.04 -1.01
C SER A 213 -7.91 -7.52 -1.26
N LYS A 214 -8.88 -7.86 -0.40
CA LYS A 214 -10.25 -7.32 -0.48
C LYS A 214 -10.26 -5.80 -0.32
N GLU A 215 -9.55 -5.26 0.66
CA GLU A 215 -9.47 -3.81 0.86
C GLU A 215 -8.83 -3.11 -0.35
N VAL A 216 -7.73 -3.64 -0.89
CA VAL A 216 -7.09 -3.09 -2.10
C VAL A 216 -8.04 -3.12 -3.31
N ASN A 217 -8.79 -4.21 -3.49
CA ASN A 217 -9.78 -4.33 -4.57
C ASN A 217 -10.96 -3.37 -4.39
N CYS A 218 -11.45 -3.18 -3.16
CA CYS A 218 -12.47 -2.18 -2.84
C CYS A 218 -11.96 -0.76 -3.20
N LEU A 219 -10.73 -0.42 -2.81
CA LEU A 219 -10.12 0.86 -3.14
C LEU A 219 -9.98 1.07 -4.65
N PHE A 220 -9.61 0.02 -5.41
CA PHE A 220 -9.59 0.08 -6.88
C PHE A 220 -10.97 0.40 -7.45
N PHE A 221 -12.00 -0.33 -7.00
CA PHE A 221 -13.36 -0.14 -7.47
C PHE A 221 -13.85 1.29 -7.22
N GLU A 222 -13.67 1.79 -5.99
CA GLU A 222 -14.06 3.16 -5.63
C GLU A 222 -13.29 4.22 -6.40
N LEU A 223 -11.98 4.04 -6.59
CA LEU A 223 -11.13 4.99 -7.32
C LEU A 223 -11.52 5.06 -8.80
N LEU A 224 -11.76 3.91 -9.43
CA LEU A 224 -12.20 3.84 -10.82
C LEU A 224 -13.60 4.42 -11.01
N ALA A 225 -14.52 4.19 -10.06
CA ALA A 225 -15.85 4.79 -10.08
C ALA A 225 -15.77 6.32 -9.99
N GLY A 226 -15.05 6.86 -9.00
CA GLY A 226 -14.88 8.31 -8.85
C GLY A 226 -14.17 8.97 -10.05
N ARG A 227 -13.15 8.31 -10.61
CA ARG A 227 -12.49 8.80 -11.83
C ARG A 227 -13.44 8.81 -13.04
N LYS A 228 -14.28 7.79 -13.18
CA LYS A 228 -15.30 7.72 -14.24
C LYS A 228 -16.32 8.86 -14.11
N GLU A 229 -16.78 9.15 -12.90
CA GLU A 229 -17.69 10.26 -12.63
C GLU A 229 -17.07 11.61 -12.99
N LEU A 230 -15.82 11.84 -12.57
CA LEU A 230 -15.07 13.04 -12.92
C LEU A 230 -14.95 13.22 -14.45
N LEU A 231 -14.58 12.16 -15.17
CA LEU A 231 -14.49 12.17 -16.63
C LEU A 231 -15.84 12.41 -17.32
N ASN A 232 -16.92 11.88 -16.75
CA ASN A 232 -18.27 12.13 -17.27
C ASN A 232 -18.67 13.60 -17.08
N GLY A 233 -18.33 14.21 -15.94
CA GLY A 233 -18.53 15.64 -15.70
C GLY A 233 -17.87 16.51 -16.78
N ILE A 234 -16.63 16.16 -17.18
CA ILE A 234 -15.90 16.85 -18.24
C ILE A 234 -16.59 16.70 -19.60
N ARG A 235 -17.07 15.50 -19.93
CA ARG A 235 -17.74 15.25 -21.22
C ARG A 235 -19.03 16.04 -21.38
N ILE A 236 -19.73 16.30 -20.28
CA ILE A 236 -20.97 17.08 -20.25
C ILE A 236 -20.69 18.59 -20.39
N GLN A 237 -19.47 19.05 -20.06
CA GLN A 237 -19.02 20.45 -20.23
C GLN A 237 -18.59 20.83 -21.65
N LYS A 238 -18.81 19.98 -22.68
CA LYS A 238 -18.58 20.43 -24.07
C LYS A 238 -19.48 21.64 -24.38
N PRO A 239 -18.96 22.68 -25.07
CA PRO A 239 -19.65 23.95 -25.29
C PRO A 239 -20.97 23.80 -26.04
#